data_AF-A0A4T0V2F0-F1
#
_entry.id   AF-A0A4T0V2F0-F1
#
_cell.length_a   1.000
_cell.length_b   1.000
_cell.length_c   1.000
_cell.angle_alpha   90.00
_cell.angle_beta   90.00
_cell.angle_gamma   90.00
#
_symmetry.space_group_name_H-M   'P 1'
#
loop_
_entity.id
_entity.type
_entity.pdbx_description
1 polymer ?
#
loop_
_entity_poly.entity_id
_entity_poly.type
_entity_poly.pdbx_seq_one_letter_code
_entity_poly.pdbx_strand_id
1 'polypeptide(L)'
;MPPEVSSIFIVVSWSVRRGGPARTARGPRRPVHGTVAARADTRADTRADTRGPGVPPTCKCGPMPAEPRTRTFDDGSDAVPDPVPGAVTRVVVVGAGIAGLACANALATAGTDVVLVEARDGVGGRLRTVEVGGHTADLGGAWVHHPEENLLTDWLALAGVDWVVDPTGTRFTGADLGEARTLTPAELEGTGYAVLEPVAAHLRAALEAGEPDVSAAAAIDAYLADAHSPGPERDRLRQLMAAMVEQDGSGPLEAISARWALTGGMLVGDVVDNVPVGGYRSVLAPLAAPLRQAGRLLLGRLVTHVRTTDEGVRVEGVTDDGEAWSETGSHVVVTVPLGVLKAGSITFDPPLPAARQAVVDRTGFGTMEKVFLSFEEPFWREKHTGLQHSVIYPADRDEPATWTWDFGLSPTLMFLVASSAVERLQRDPRAFALEQLEAVYGGPLPAEPTDVVSTDWAHDELARGAYGHVRPGQDDSDFDVLGEPVGRVCFAGESTDAERAGYADGAMATGLREAKRLLGRASVELTAG
;
A
#
# COMPACT_ATOMS: atom_id res chain seq x y z
N MET A 1 -7.93 24.99 41.57
CA MET A 1 -6.70 24.81 40.77
C MET A 1 -5.97 23.57 41.28
N PRO A 2 -5.94 22.48 40.52
CA PRO A 2 -4.89 21.47 40.61
C PRO A 2 -3.85 21.65 39.49
N PRO A 3 -2.65 21.07 39.62
CA PRO A 3 -1.45 21.51 38.90
C PRO A 3 -1.34 20.90 37.48
N GLU A 4 -0.72 21.67 36.59
CA GLU A 4 -0.27 21.24 35.27
C GLU A 4 0.73 20.08 35.40
N VAL A 5 0.46 18.97 34.72
CA VAL A 5 1.43 17.90 34.50
C VAL A 5 1.95 18.08 33.07
N SER A 6 3.19 18.54 32.97
CA SER A 6 3.94 18.62 31.73
C SER A 6 4.19 17.21 31.17
N SER A 7 3.59 16.88 30.03
CA SER A 7 3.87 15.65 29.29
C SER A 7 5.29 15.70 28.73
N ILE A 8 6.20 14.97 29.36
CA ILE A 8 7.53 14.67 28.83
C ILE A 8 7.35 13.51 27.84
N PHE A 9 7.47 13.78 26.55
CA PHE A 9 7.66 12.75 25.53
C PHE A 9 9.06 12.16 25.70
N ILE A 10 9.14 10.90 26.15
CA ILE A 10 10.39 10.14 26.10
C ILE A 10 10.41 9.40 24.78
N VAL A 11 11.12 9.96 23.80
CA VAL A 11 11.54 9.22 22.59
C VAL A 11 12.71 8.34 23.01
N VAL A 12 12.47 7.03 23.17
CA VAL A 12 13.56 6.06 23.40
C VAL A 12 14.05 5.57 22.04
N SER A 13 15.09 6.22 21.51
CA SER A 13 15.83 5.74 20.34
C SER A 13 16.66 4.51 20.72
N TRP A 14 16.33 3.34 20.19
CA TRP A 14 17.23 2.18 20.20
C TRP A 14 18.01 2.11 18.88
N SER A 15 19.32 2.36 18.97
CA SER A 15 20.26 2.15 17.88
C SER A 15 20.56 0.66 17.75
N VAL A 16 19.85 -0.05 16.87
CA VAL A 16 20.22 -1.41 16.47
C VAL A 16 21.22 -1.32 15.31
N ARG A 17 22.47 -1.70 15.56
CA ARG A 17 23.49 -1.87 14.51
C ARG A 17 23.11 -3.05 13.63
N ARG A 18 22.72 -2.80 12.38
CA ARG A 18 22.52 -3.81 11.35
C ARG A 18 23.83 -4.58 11.11
N GLY A 19 23.82 -5.89 11.40
CA GLY A 19 24.86 -6.83 11.01
C GLY A 19 24.26 -7.86 10.05
N GLY A 20 24.54 -7.71 8.76
CA GLY A 20 24.26 -8.71 7.71
C GLY A 20 25.49 -8.80 6.78
N PRO A 21 25.71 -9.92 6.09
CA PRO A 21 26.97 -10.19 5.40
C PRO A 21 27.18 -9.27 4.20
N ALA A 22 28.43 -8.84 4.04
CA ALA A 22 28.84 -7.80 3.10
C ALA A 22 28.65 -8.19 1.63
N ARG A 23 27.90 -7.36 0.89
CA ARG A 23 28.09 -7.14 -0.55
C ARG A 23 28.36 -5.65 -0.80
N THR A 24 29.61 -5.39 -1.19
CA THR A 24 30.20 -4.18 -1.77
C THR A 24 29.45 -2.83 -1.66
N ALA A 25 29.79 -2.08 -0.62
CA ALA A 25 29.85 -0.62 -0.44
C ALA A 25 29.07 0.31 -1.42
N ARG A 26 27.94 0.86 -0.96
CA ARG A 26 27.42 2.18 -1.34
C ARG A 26 27.85 3.22 -0.27
N GLY A 27 28.37 4.37 -0.70
CA GLY A 27 28.87 5.43 0.19
C GLY A 27 27.74 6.26 0.83
N PRO A 28 27.98 6.93 1.98
CA PRO A 28 26.93 7.66 2.70
C PRO A 28 26.56 8.97 2.00
N ARG A 29 25.25 9.21 1.86
CA ARG A 29 24.68 10.51 1.45
C ARG A 29 25.04 11.58 2.50
N ARG A 30 25.53 12.75 2.06
CA ARG A 30 25.81 13.90 2.93
C ARG A 30 24.50 14.66 3.24
N PRO A 31 24.24 15.05 4.50
CA PRO A 31 23.14 15.95 4.83
C PRO A 31 23.51 17.40 4.45
N VAL A 32 22.61 18.09 3.76
CA VAL A 32 22.67 19.55 3.54
C VAL A 32 21.81 20.21 4.60
N HIS A 33 22.42 20.69 5.68
CA HIS A 33 21.75 21.55 6.65
C HIS A 33 21.85 23.02 6.20
N GLY A 34 20.71 23.62 5.86
CA GLY A 34 20.53 25.07 5.77
C GLY A 34 19.76 25.57 6.98
N THR A 35 20.46 26.15 7.96
CA THR A 35 19.90 26.77 9.16
C THR A 35 19.33 28.14 8.82
N VAL A 36 18.02 28.36 9.01
CA VAL A 36 17.41 29.70 9.05
C VAL A 36 17.10 30.02 10.50
N ALA A 37 17.87 30.93 11.08
CA ALA A 37 17.66 31.44 12.43
C ALA A 37 16.59 32.55 12.44
N ALA A 38 15.52 32.33 13.18
CA ALA A 38 14.55 33.38 13.53
C ALA A 38 15.15 34.31 14.59
N ARG A 39 15.25 35.61 14.29
CA ARG A 39 15.49 36.66 15.29
C ARG A 39 14.18 37.33 15.65
N ALA A 40 13.83 37.24 16.93
CA ALA A 40 12.88 38.12 17.57
C ALA A 40 13.52 39.49 17.77
N ASP A 41 12.77 40.57 17.50
CA ASP A 41 13.09 41.89 18.03
C ASP A 41 11.82 42.63 18.44
N THR A 42 11.95 43.41 19.51
CA THR A 42 10.87 43.90 20.38
C THR A 42 10.60 45.40 20.27
N ARG A 43 9.32 45.79 20.42
CA ARG A 43 8.74 47.07 20.92
C ARG A 43 8.80 48.33 20.00
N ALA A 44 7.64 48.84 19.57
CA ALA A 44 6.85 50.00 20.11
C ALA A 44 7.45 51.37 19.67
N ASP A 45 6.75 52.43 19.24
CA ASP A 45 5.39 52.95 19.43
C ASP A 45 5.15 54.12 18.40
N THR A 46 3.91 54.62 18.33
CA THR A 46 3.44 55.97 17.91
C THR A 46 2.63 56.18 16.61
N ARG A 47 1.31 56.38 16.86
CA ARG A 47 0.37 57.44 16.40
C ARG A 47 -0.01 57.60 14.91
N ALA A 48 -1.27 57.23 14.66
CA ALA A 48 -2.36 57.94 13.98
C ALA A 48 -2.07 58.92 12.82
N ASP A 49 -2.55 58.57 11.61
CA ASP A 49 -3.20 59.53 10.70
C ASP A 49 -4.37 58.85 9.96
N THR A 50 -5.49 59.56 9.94
CA THR A 50 -6.75 59.25 9.29
C THR A 50 -6.72 59.76 7.85
N ARG A 51 -6.92 58.87 6.85
CA ARG A 51 -7.50 59.19 5.53
C ARG A 51 -7.69 57.90 4.72
N GLY A 52 -8.94 57.54 4.41
CA GLY A 52 -9.26 56.36 3.62
C GLY A 52 -8.89 56.51 2.15
N PRO A 53 -8.53 55.42 1.44
CA PRO A 53 -8.41 55.42 -0.01
C PRO A 53 -9.55 54.63 -0.66
N GLY A 54 -10.12 55.21 -1.73
CA GLY A 54 -11.08 54.54 -2.59
C GLY A 54 -10.46 53.33 -3.30
N VAL A 55 -11.27 52.29 -3.47
CA VAL A 55 -10.90 51.04 -4.15
C VAL A 55 -10.87 51.28 -5.67
N PRO A 56 -9.74 51.08 -6.37
CA PRO A 56 -9.73 51.01 -7.82
C PRO A 56 -10.26 49.64 -8.29
N PRO A 57 -10.87 49.55 -9.49
CA PRO A 57 -11.52 48.32 -9.94
C PRO A 57 -10.47 47.23 -10.14
N THR A 58 -10.63 46.13 -9.39
CA THR A 58 -9.81 44.94 -9.54
C THR A 58 -10.19 44.23 -10.84
N CYS A 59 -9.26 44.21 -11.79
CA CYS A 59 -9.31 43.31 -12.93
C CYS A 59 -9.36 41.89 -12.38
N LYS A 60 -10.48 41.19 -12.58
CA LYS A 60 -10.63 39.76 -12.26
C LYS A 60 -9.72 38.96 -13.21
N CYS A 61 -8.46 38.82 -12.86
CA CYS A 61 -7.68 37.68 -13.33
C CYS A 61 -8.25 36.47 -12.59
N GLY A 62 -8.92 35.57 -13.30
CA GLY A 62 -9.22 34.24 -12.77
C GLY A 62 -7.91 33.56 -12.35
N PRO A 63 -7.95 32.55 -11.46
CA PRO A 63 -6.75 31.81 -11.11
C PRO A 63 -6.10 31.29 -12.40
N MET A 64 -4.87 31.70 -12.67
CA MET A 64 -4.07 31.05 -13.70
C MET A 64 -3.91 29.58 -13.31
N PRO A 65 -4.04 28.62 -14.24
CA PRO A 65 -3.67 27.25 -13.94
C PRO A 65 -2.22 27.25 -13.44
N ALA A 66 -1.98 26.62 -12.30
CA ALA A 66 -0.64 26.46 -11.77
C ALA A 66 0.21 25.75 -12.84
N GLU A 67 1.43 26.24 -13.08
CA GLU A 67 2.32 25.57 -14.04
C GLU A 67 2.60 24.13 -13.56
N PRO A 68 2.62 23.14 -14.48
CA PRO A 68 2.90 21.76 -14.13
C PRO A 68 4.26 21.65 -13.43
N ARG A 69 4.27 21.03 -12.25
CA ARG A 69 5.48 20.87 -11.43
C ARG A 69 6.19 19.58 -11.83
N THR A 70 7.46 19.67 -12.19
CA THR A 70 8.26 18.51 -12.61
C THR A 70 9.46 18.32 -11.68
N ARG A 71 9.76 17.06 -11.33
CA ARG A 71 10.93 16.69 -10.51
C ARG A 71 11.50 15.35 -10.98
N THR A 72 12.79 15.15 -10.78
CA THR A 72 13.48 13.88 -11.04
C THR A 72 13.19 12.84 -9.95
N PHE A 73 12.95 11.60 -10.36
CA PHE A 73 12.76 10.41 -9.53
C PHE A 73 13.63 9.26 -10.04
N ASP A 74 13.96 8.33 -9.14
CA ASP A 74 14.52 7.02 -9.44
C ASP A 74 13.66 5.92 -8.80
N ASP A 75 13.97 4.67 -9.10
CA ASP A 75 13.31 3.45 -8.61
C ASP A 75 13.99 2.89 -7.34
N GLY A 76 14.76 3.70 -6.61
CA GLY A 76 15.64 3.24 -5.53
C GLY A 76 17.05 2.84 -6.01
N SER A 77 17.30 2.85 -7.32
CA SER A 77 18.58 2.49 -7.94
C SER A 77 19.07 3.53 -8.94
N ASP A 78 20.39 3.76 -8.93
CA ASP A 78 21.10 4.57 -9.93
C ASP A 78 21.48 3.77 -11.19
N ALA A 79 21.21 2.46 -11.21
CA ALA A 79 21.46 1.60 -12.35
C ALA A 79 20.48 1.90 -13.50
N VAL A 80 20.99 1.86 -14.74
CA VAL A 80 20.14 1.79 -15.93
C VAL A 80 19.74 0.33 -16.13
N PRO A 81 18.44 -0.03 -16.11
CA PRO A 81 18.03 -1.41 -16.34
C PRO A 81 18.42 -1.89 -17.74
N ASP A 82 18.65 -3.19 -17.89
CA ASP A 82 19.05 -3.79 -19.17
C ASP A 82 18.07 -3.43 -20.30
N PRO A 83 18.58 -3.00 -21.47
CA PRO A 83 17.73 -2.54 -22.56
C PRO A 83 16.89 -3.67 -23.16
N VAL A 84 15.72 -3.30 -23.69
CA VAL A 84 14.86 -4.19 -24.49
C VAL A 84 15.16 -4.07 -25.99
N PRO A 85 14.91 -5.11 -26.81
CA PRO A 85 15.18 -5.10 -28.23
C PRO A 85 14.31 -4.11 -29.02
N GLY A 86 14.95 -3.36 -29.92
CA GLY A 86 14.31 -2.45 -30.89
C GLY A 86 14.19 -1.01 -30.39
N ALA A 87 13.90 -0.10 -31.33
CA ALA A 87 13.80 1.33 -31.02
C ALA A 87 12.47 1.64 -30.30
N VAL A 88 12.53 2.43 -29.23
CA VAL A 88 11.36 2.91 -28.49
C VAL A 88 10.80 4.14 -29.20
N THR A 89 9.61 4.01 -29.81
CA THR A 89 8.96 5.09 -30.56
C THR A 89 7.57 5.41 -30.03
N ARG A 90 6.75 4.36 -29.81
CA ARG A 90 5.43 4.42 -29.17
C ARG A 90 5.29 3.30 -28.16
N VAL A 91 4.77 3.59 -26.97
CA VAL A 91 4.60 2.61 -25.89
C VAL A 91 3.12 2.50 -25.51
N VAL A 92 2.62 1.26 -25.40
CA VAL A 92 1.30 0.99 -24.83
C VAL A 92 1.49 0.55 -23.37
N VAL A 93 0.83 1.20 -22.42
CA VAL A 93 0.85 0.81 -21.00
C VAL A 93 -0.50 0.21 -20.64
N VAL A 94 -0.50 -1.03 -20.14
CA VAL A 94 -1.70 -1.78 -19.77
C VAL A 94 -1.88 -1.73 -18.25
N GLY A 95 -2.94 -1.06 -17.80
CA GLY A 95 -3.29 -0.84 -16.40
C GLY A 95 -2.98 0.58 -15.93
N ALA A 96 -3.98 1.27 -15.37
CA ALA A 96 -3.87 2.58 -14.72
C ALA A 96 -3.70 2.48 -13.20
N GLY A 97 -3.08 1.39 -12.72
CA GLY A 97 -2.53 1.35 -11.36
C GLY A 97 -1.35 2.32 -11.22
N ILE A 98 -0.83 2.51 -10.00
CA ILE A 98 0.26 3.46 -9.76
C ILE A 98 1.53 3.15 -10.56
N ALA A 99 1.84 1.87 -10.79
CA ALA A 99 2.95 1.44 -11.64
C ALA A 99 2.79 1.93 -13.08
N GLY A 100 1.64 1.67 -13.70
CA GLY A 100 1.34 2.10 -15.06
C GLY A 100 1.26 3.61 -15.20
N LEU A 101 0.62 4.29 -14.24
CA LEU A 101 0.55 5.75 -14.22
C LEU A 101 1.95 6.39 -14.10
N ALA A 102 2.80 5.90 -13.21
CA ALA A 102 4.16 6.41 -13.05
C ALA A 102 5.00 6.20 -14.31
N CYS A 103 4.92 5.01 -14.91
CA CYS A 103 5.60 4.70 -16.16
C CYS A 103 5.14 5.61 -17.30
N ALA A 104 3.82 5.71 -17.53
CA ALA A 104 3.27 6.51 -18.61
C ALA A 104 3.49 8.02 -18.39
N ASN A 105 3.42 8.51 -17.15
CA ASN A 105 3.75 9.89 -16.81
C ASN A 105 5.22 10.19 -17.17
N ALA A 106 6.17 9.36 -16.71
CA ALA A 106 7.59 9.52 -17.00
C ALA A 106 7.89 9.50 -18.51
N LEU A 107 7.30 8.57 -19.25
CA LEU A 107 7.44 8.48 -20.71
C LEU A 107 6.88 9.72 -21.42
N ALA A 108 5.70 10.19 -21.00
CA ALA A 108 5.07 11.39 -21.56
C ALA A 108 5.89 12.66 -21.26
N THR A 109 6.37 12.82 -20.02
CA THR A 109 7.23 13.93 -19.62
C THR A 109 8.54 13.95 -20.42
N ALA A 110 9.10 12.78 -20.74
CA ALA A 110 10.26 12.66 -21.62
C ALA A 110 9.97 12.88 -23.12
N GLY A 111 8.69 13.13 -23.50
CA GLY A 111 8.27 13.35 -24.89
C GLY A 111 8.07 12.08 -25.71
N THR A 112 8.02 10.91 -25.09
CA THR A 112 7.73 9.64 -25.78
C THR A 112 6.24 9.56 -26.12
N ASP A 113 5.91 8.99 -27.29
CA ASP A 113 4.52 8.70 -27.60
C ASP A 113 4.03 7.53 -26.74
N VAL A 114 3.05 7.78 -25.89
CA VAL A 114 2.56 6.79 -24.92
C VAL A 114 1.05 6.87 -24.82
N VAL A 115 0.41 5.71 -24.78
CA VAL A 115 -1.01 5.56 -24.48
C VAL A 115 -1.15 4.59 -23.31
N LEU A 116 -1.98 4.95 -22.33
CA LEU A 116 -2.31 4.10 -21.20
C LEU A 116 -3.74 3.62 -21.36
N VAL A 117 -3.95 2.31 -21.25
CA VAL A 117 -5.26 1.65 -21.33
C VAL A 117 -5.62 1.02 -19.98
N GLU A 118 -6.87 1.18 -19.57
CA GLU A 118 -7.39 0.66 -18.29
C GLU A 118 -8.76 0.03 -18.50
N ALA A 119 -8.96 -1.13 -17.87
CA ALA A 119 -10.21 -1.88 -17.97
C ALA A 119 -11.34 -1.20 -17.18
N ARG A 120 -11.04 -0.57 -16.05
CA ARG A 120 -12.02 0.16 -15.23
C ARG A 120 -12.40 1.51 -15.84
N ASP A 121 -13.46 2.08 -15.30
CA ASP A 121 -13.93 3.46 -15.57
C ASP A 121 -13.12 4.54 -14.84
N GLY A 122 -12.09 4.15 -14.09
CA GLY A 122 -11.25 5.01 -13.26
C GLY A 122 -9.85 4.48 -13.07
N VAL A 123 -8.96 5.36 -12.60
CA VAL A 123 -7.55 5.00 -12.31
C VAL A 123 -7.39 4.43 -10.91
N GLY A 124 -6.26 3.80 -10.65
CA GLY A 124 -5.79 3.39 -9.31
C GLY A 124 -5.73 1.90 -9.10
N GLY A 125 -6.55 1.11 -9.80
CA GLY A 125 -6.57 -0.34 -9.63
C GLY A 125 -6.87 -0.72 -8.17
N ARG A 126 -5.90 -1.33 -7.47
CA ARG A 126 -5.99 -1.67 -6.04
C ARG A 126 -5.82 -0.49 -5.09
N LEU A 127 -5.46 0.70 -5.57
CA LEU A 127 -5.46 1.94 -4.79
C LEU A 127 -6.79 2.67 -5.01
N ARG A 128 -7.87 2.06 -4.51
CA ARG A 128 -9.24 2.46 -4.82
C ARG A 128 -9.88 3.22 -3.67
N THR A 129 -10.01 4.53 -3.84
CA THR A 129 -10.74 5.39 -2.91
C THR A 129 -12.20 5.54 -3.33
N VAL A 130 -13.14 5.37 -2.41
CA VAL A 130 -14.59 5.55 -2.62
C VAL A 130 -15.17 6.53 -1.59
N GLU A 131 -16.43 6.91 -1.78
CA GLU A 131 -17.21 7.61 -0.74
C GLU A 131 -18.06 6.59 0.01
N VAL A 132 -18.05 6.64 1.35
CA VAL A 132 -18.85 5.81 2.27
C VAL A 132 -19.51 6.78 3.25
N GLY A 133 -20.85 6.80 3.29
CA GLY A 133 -21.58 7.73 4.14
C GLY A 133 -21.26 9.22 3.90
N GLY A 134 -20.82 9.60 2.69
CA GLY A 134 -20.39 10.97 2.36
C GLY A 134 -18.95 11.31 2.74
N HIS A 135 -18.15 10.31 3.11
CA HIS A 135 -16.75 10.44 3.50
C HIS A 135 -15.83 9.55 2.69
N THR A 136 -14.59 9.98 2.55
CA THR A 136 -13.58 9.26 1.77
C THR A 136 -13.05 8.03 2.51
N ALA A 137 -12.97 6.88 1.83
CA ALA A 137 -12.39 5.64 2.35
C ALA A 137 -11.56 4.92 1.28
N ASP A 138 -10.37 4.42 1.65
CA ASP A 138 -9.50 3.63 0.78
C ASP A 138 -9.77 2.13 0.93
N LEU A 139 -10.41 1.56 -0.08
CA LEU A 139 -10.76 0.13 -0.15
C LEU A 139 -9.55 -0.79 -0.32
N GLY A 140 -8.41 -0.28 -0.79
CA GLY A 140 -7.17 -1.04 -0.87
C GLY A 140 -6.05 -0.36 -0.09
N GLY A 141 -4.92 -0.02 -0.72
CA GLY A 141 -3.83 0.68 -0.03
C GLY A 141 -4.30 2.02 0.56
N ALA A 142 -3.97 2.27 1.83
CA ALA A 142 -4.39 3.47 2.58
C ALA A 142 -3.21 4.22 3.23
N TRP A 143 -2.06 3.55 3.35
CA TRP A 143 -0.88 4.07 4.06
C TRP A 143 0.26 4.41 3.10
N VAL A 144 1.12 5.30 3.57
CA VAL A 144 2.49 5.52 3.08
C VAL A 144 3.42 5.09 4.20
N HIS A 145 4.02 3.91 4.04
CA HIS A 145 4.85 3.28 5.06
C HIS A 145 6.27 3.84 5.10
N HIS A 146 6.82 4.03 6.30
CA HIS A 146 8.19 4.54 6.52
C HIS A 146 8.51 5.79 5.68
N PRO A 147 7.78 6.91 5.88
CA PRO A 147 7.76 8.04 4.96
C PRO A 147 9.15 8.69 4.72
N GLU A 148 10.12 8.52 5.61
CA GLU A 148 11.47 9.08 5.46
C GLU A 148 12.26 8.45 4.30
N GLU A 149 11.97 7.20 3.96
CA GLU A 149 12.67 6.43 2.90
C GLU A 149 11.73 6.07 1.73
N ASN A 150 10.52 6.64 1.71
CA ASN A 150 9.48 6.28 0.77
C ASN A 150 9.38 7.28 -0.40
N LEU A 151 9.46 6.79 -1.63
CA LEU A 151 9.36 7.63 -2.84
C LEU A 151 8.00 8.32 -2.96
N LEU A 152 6.93 7.74 -2.38
CA LEU A 152 5.62 8.38 -2.35
C LEU A 152 5.65 9.68 -1.57
N THR A 153 6.46 9.79 -0.50
CA THR A 153 6.60 11.05 0.24
C THR A 153 7.10 12.18 -0.65
N ASP A 154 8.10 11.89 -1.49
CA ASP A 154 8.61 12.83 -2.47
C ASP A 154 7.56 13.21 -3.54
N TRP A 155 6.75 12.23 -3.95
CA TRP A 155 5.63 12.45 -4.85
C TRP A 155 4.52 13.31 -4.22
N LEU A 156 4.11 13.03 -2.98
CA LEU A 156 3.10 13.82 -2.25
C LEU A 156 3.54 15.28 -2.13
N ALA A 157 4.81 15.52 -1.81
CA ALA A 157 5.37 16.86 -1.75
C ALA A 157 5.33 17.58 -3.12
N LEU A 158 5.69 16.88 -4.20
CA LEU A 158 5.61 17.44 -5.56
C LEU A 158 4.16 17.70 -5.98
N ALA A 159 3.25 16.78 -5.67
CA ALA A 159 1.84 16.84 -6.02
C ALA A 159 1.06 17.84 -5.13
N GLY A 160 1.63 18.26 -3.99
CA GLY A 160 0.95 19.12 -3.02
C GLY A 160 -0.22 18.41 -2.34
N VAL A 161 -0.03 17.13 -2.02
CA VAL A 161 -1.02 16.31 -1.32
C VAL A 161 -0.71 16.34 0.17
N ASP A 162 -1.67 16.80 0.96
CA ASP A 162 -1.58 16.79 2.42
C ASP A 162 -1.72 15.36 2.96
N TRP A 163 -1.17 15.12 4.14
CA TRP A 163 -1.24 13.84 4.84
C TRP A 163 -1.32 14.06 6.35
N VAL A 164 -1.81 13.05 7.06
CA VAL A 164 -1.78 12.97 8.52
C VAL A 164 -0.91 11.81 8.96
N VAL A 165 -0.31 11.90 10.15
CA VAL A 165 0.33 10.74 10.79
C VAL A 165 -0.78 9.77 11.19
N ASP A 166 -0.60 8.48 10.95
CA ASP A 166 -1.54 7.46 11.44
C ASP A 166 -1.70 7.63 12.97
N PRO A 167 -2.93 7.82 13.48
CA PRO A 167 -3.17 8.04 14.91
C PRO A 167 -2.93 6.80 15.79
N THR A 168 -2.38 5.71 15.24
CA THR A 168 -2.00 4.49 15.98
C THR A 168 -1.24 4.84 17.26
N GLY A 169 -1.62 4.22 18.38
CA GLY A 169 -0.97 4.41 19.67
C GLY A 169 -1.46 5.60 20.52
N THR A 170 -2.36 6.45 20.02
CA THR A 170 -2.93 7.54 20.84
C THR A 170 -4.02 7.06 21.80
N ARG A 171 -4.85 6.11 21.35
CA ARG A 171 -5.85 5.39 22.15
C ARG A 171 -6.01 3.99 21.58
N PHE A 172 -5.56 3.00 22.35
CA PHE A 172 -5.57 1.59 21.93
C PHE A 172 -6.43 0.77 22.88
N THR A 173 -7.32 -0.05 22.31
CA THR A 173 -8.21 -0.93 23.07
C THR A 173 -8.26 -2.33 22.47
N GLY A 174 -8.93 -3.25 23.15
CA GLY A 174 -9.19 -4.56 22.57
C GLY A 174 -10.22 -5.34 23.35
N ALA A 175 -10.71 -6.41 22.73
CA ALA A 175 -11.70 -7.29 23.31
C ALA A 175 -11.44 -8.75 22.93
N ASP A 176 -11.89 -9.64 23.80
CA ASP A 176 -11.90 -11.07 23.54
C ASP A 176 -13.36 -11.54 23.46
N LEU A 177 -13.77 -11.99 22.27
CA LEU A 177 -15.13 -12.45 21.99
C LEU A 177 -15.42 -13.79 22.67
N GLY A 178 -14.42 -14.65 22.86
CA GLY A 178 -14.57 -15.92 23.55
C GLY A 178 -14.78 -15.76 25.06
N GLU A 179 -14.21 -14.72 25.66
CA GLU A 179 -14.40 -14.34 27.07
C GLU A 179 -15.50 -13.28 27.27
N ALA A 180 -16.05 -12.74 26.18
CA ALA A 180 -17.07 -11.69 26.16
C ALA A 180 -16.71 -10.47 27.04
N ARG A 181 -15.47 -9.99 26.94
CA ARG A 181 -14.98 -8.85 27.72
C ARG A 181 -13.98 -7.98 26.96
N THR A 182 -13.84 -6.74 27.43
CA THR A 182 -12.73 -5.86 27.03
C THR A 182 -11.43 -6.23 27.77
N LEU A 183 -10.32 -5.96 27.12
CA LEU A 183 -8.97 -6.20 27.64
C LEU A 183 -8.46 -4.97 28.38
N THR A 184 -7.69 -5.19 29.43
CA THR A 184 -7.06 -4.10 30.18
C THR A 184 -5.84 -3.54 29.43
N PRO A 185 -5.44 -2.28 29.67
CA PRO A 185 -4.22 -1.73 29.05
C PRO A 185 -2.96 -2.58 29.29
N ALA A 186 -2.87 -3.27 30.43
CA ALA A 186 -1.75 -4.17 30.74
C ALA A 186 -1.75 -5.45 29.89
N GLU A 187 -2.93 -5.97 29.53
CA GLU A 187 -3.03 -7.13 28.61
C GLU A 187 -2.73 -6.74 27.15
N LEU A 188 -2.88 -5.46 26.82
CA LEU A 188 -2.61 -4.92 25.48
C LEU A 188 -1.16 -4.44 25.33
N GLU A 189 -0.42 -4.34 26.43
CA GLU A 189 1.00 -3.96 26.41
C GLU A 189 1.80 -4.94 25.56
N GLY A 190 2.58 -4.43 24.61
CA GLY A 190 3.38 -5.24 23.67
C GLY A 190 2.60 -5.82 22.48
N THR A 191 1.30 -5.53 22.35
CA THR A 191 0.54 -5.86 21.13
C THR A 191 1.04 -5.05 19.93
N GLY A 192 1.21 -5.70 18.78
CA GLY A 192 1.76 -5.11 17.56
C GLY A 192 2.99 -5.89 17.07
N TYR A 193 3.79 -5.31 16.16
CA TYR A 193 4.87 -6.04 15.47
C TYR A 193 5.94 -6.62 16.39
N ALA A 194 6.09 -6.06 17.60
CA ALA A 194 7.01 -6.58 18.60
C ALA A 194 6.75 -8.05 18.99
N VAL A 195 5.51 -8.55 18.85
CA VAL A 195 5.19 -9.95 19.17
C VAL A 195 5.86 -10.96 18.24
N LEU A 196 6.24 -10.54 17.03
CA LEU A 196 6.88 -11.41 16.04
C LEU A 196 8.38 -11.54 16.29
N GLU A 197 9.01 -10.59 16.98
CA GLU A 197 10.48 -10.57 17.11
C GLU A 197 11.07 -11.80 17.81
N PRO A 198 10.48 -12.34 18.89
CA PRO A 198 10.97 -13.59 19.48
C PRO A 198 10.91 -14.77 18.50
N VAL A 199 9.86 -14.88 17.69
CA VAL A 199 9.73 -15.94 16.67
C VAL A 199 10.76 -15.75 15.58
N ALA A 200 10.91 -14.50 15.11
CA ALA A 200 11.89 -14.11 14.12
C ALA A 200 13.32 -14.43 14.57
N ALA A 201 13.66 -14.17 15.84
CA ALA A 201 14.97 -14.48 16.41
C ALA A 201 15.27 -15.99 16.40
N HIS A 202 14.30 -16.83 16.80
CA HIS A 202 14.45 -18.29 16.73
C HIS A 202 14.61 -18.77 15.29
N LEU A 203 13.81 -18.23 14.36
CA LEU A 203 13.88 -18.57 12.95
C LEU A 203 15.22 -18.16 12.32
N ARG A 204 15.73 -16.96 12.61
CA ARG A 204 17.06 -16.52 12.13
C ARG A 204 18.15 -17.50 12.58
N ALA A 205 18.11 -17.94 13.85
CA ALA A 205 19.06 -18.92 14.37
C ALA A 205 18.96 -20.29 13.67
N ALA A 206 17.74 -20.78 13.41
CA ALA A 206 17.51 -22.03 12.68
C ALA A 206 18.04 -21.96 11.24
N LEU A 207 17.77 -20.85 10.53
CA LEU A 207 18.28 -20.61 9.18
C LEU A 207 19.82 -20.52 9.16
N GLU A 208 20.44 -19.85 10.14
CA GLU A 208 21.89 -19.82 10.30
C GLU A 208 22.50 -21.20 10.58
N ALA A 209 21.76 -22.09 11.24
CA ALA A 209 22.13 -23.49 11.46
C ALA A 209 21.93 -24.39 10.21
N GLY A 210 21.38 -23.85 9.11
CA GLY A 210 21.14 -24.57 7.86
C GLY A 210 19.86 -25.38 7.86
N GLU A 211 18.92 -25.10 8.76
CA GLU A 211 17.58 -25.68 8.73
C GLU A 211 16.77 -25.14 7.53
N PRO A 212 15.90 -25.96 6.92
CA PRO A 212 15.08 -25.53 5.80
C PRO A 212 14.03 -24.50 6.24
N ASP A 213 13.61 -23.66 5.30
CA ASP A 213 12.44 -22.78 5.49
C ASP A 213 11.16 -23.61 5.73
N VAL A 214 10.28 -23.07 6.57
CA VAL A 214 9.00 -23.67 6.97
C VAL A 214 7.86 -22.67 6.76
N SER A 215 6.61 -23.07 6.97
CA SER A 215 5.51 -22.12 6.98
C SER A 215 5.54 -21.22 8.20
N ALA A 216 4.97 -20.02 8.06
CA ALA A 216 4.80 -19.10 9.18
C ALA A 216 4.01 -19.75 10.33
N ALA A 217 2.98 -20.56 10.01
CA ALA A 217 2.26 -21.38 10.99
C ALA A 217 3.21 -22.28 11.80
N ALA A 218 4.05 -23.07 11.11
CA ALA A 218 4.95 -24.00 11.78
C ALA A 218 5.98 -23.31 12.68
N ALA A 219 6.52 -22.16 12.24
CA ALA A 219 7.46 -21.37 13.03
C ALA A 219 6.80 -20.78 14.29
N ILE A 220 5.60 -20.21 14.14
CA ILE A 220 4.81 -19.64 15.24
C ILE A 220 4.42 -20.74 16.24
N ASP A 221 3.90 -21.87 15.76
CA ASP A 221 3.43 -22.96 16.61
C ASP A 221 4.56 -23.62 17.39
N ALA A 222 5.74 -23.78 16.77
CA ALA A 222 6.93 -24.26 17.46
C ALA A 222 7.35 -23.33 18.60
N TYR A 223 7.39 -22.02 18.35
CA TYR A 223 7.72 -21.03 19.38
C TYR A 223 6.70 -21.04 20.54
N LEU A 224 5.41 -21.08 20.24
CA LEU A 224 4.34 -21.07 21.25
C LEU A 224 4.30 -22.36 22.08
N ALA A 225 4.72 -23.49 21.52
CA ALA A 225 4.86 -24.74 22.27
C ALA A 225 5.98 -24.63 23.33
N ASP A 226 7.06 -23.91 23.03
CA ASP A 226 8.22 -23.74 23.91
C ASP A 226 8.02 -22.64 24.97
N ALA A 227 7.17 -21.64 24.69
CA ALA A 227 7.03 -20.43 25.50
C ALA A 227 6.39 -20.62 26.90
N HIS A 228 5.89 -21.82 27.26
CA HIS A 228 5.21 -22.11 28.54
C HIS A 228 4.05 -21.15 28.93
N SER A 229 3.48 -20.43 27.95
CA SER A 229 2.38 -19.48 28.20
C SER A 229 1.08 -20.21 28.59
N PRO A 230 0.23 -19.61 29.47
CA PRO A 230 -1.11 -20.11 29.75
C PRO A 230 -1.96 -20.22 28.49
N GLY A 231 -2.89 -21.17 28.44
CA GLY A 231 -3.73 -21.46 27.26
C GLY A 231 -4.35 -20.21 26.61
N PRO A 232 -5.18 -19.41 27.32
CA PRO A 232 -5.86 -18.25 26.73
C PRO A 232 -4.93 -17.13 26.24
N GLU A 233 -3.78 -16.95 26.89
CA GLU A 233 -2.78 -15.95 26.47
C GLU A 233 -2.02 -16.43 25.23
N ARG A 234 -1.64 -17.71 25.21
CA ARG A 234 -1.01 -18.35 24.06
C ARG A 234 -1.91 -18.32 22.83
N ASP A 235 -3.19 -18.62 23.01
CA ASP A 235 -4.16 -18.67 21.91
C ASP A 235 -4.36 -17.26 21.33
N ARG A 236 -4.56 -16.23 22.17
CA ARG A 236 -4.60 -14.82 21.71
C ARG A 236 -3.32 -14.41 21.00
N LEU A 237 -2.15 -14.78 21.54
CA LEU A 237 -0.87 -14.46 20.93
C LEU A 237 -0.74 -15.09 19.52
N ARG A 238 -1.21 -16.34 19.36
CA ARG A 238 -1.28 -16.99 18.04
C ARG A 238 -2.22 -16.24 17.09
N GLN A 239 -3.43 -15.88 17.53
CA GLN A 239 -4.41 -15.13 16.73
C GLN A 239 -3.85 -13.78 16.28
N LEU A 240 -3.11 -13.10 17.15
CA LEU A 240 -2.43 -11.85 16.83
C LEU A 240 -1.33 -12.06 15.80
N MET A 241 -0.42 -13.02 16.01
CA MET A 241 0.64 -13.32 15.04
C MET A 241 0.07 -13.72 13.67
N ALA A 242 -1.03 -14.48 13.65
CA ALA A 242 -1.77 -14.81 12.45
C ALA A 242 -2.28 -13.55 11.75
N ALA A 243 -2.97 -12.66 12.47
CA ALA A 243 -3.50 -11.44 11.89
C ALA A 243 -2.42 -10.61 11.19
N MET A 244 -1.27 -10.47 11.84
CA MET A 244 -0.16 -9.68 11.32
C MET A 244 0.43 -10.30 10.04
N VAL A 245 0.80 -11.57 10.09
CA VAL A 245 1.40 -12.25 8.93
C VAL A 245 0.42 -12.38 7.77
N GLU A 246 -0.85 -12.69 8.05
CA GLU A 246 -1.85 -12.87 6.99
C GLU A 246 -2.31 -11.56 6.36
N GLN A 247 -2.33 -10.45 7.11
CA GLN A 247 -2.67 -9.14 6.55
C GLN A 247 -1.55 -8.66 5.63
N ASP A 248 -0.29 -8.76 6.03
CA ASP A 248 0.82 -8.30 5.18
C ASP A 248 1.21 -9.32 4.09
N GLY A 249 0.95 -10.61 4.32
CA GLY A 249 1.17 -11.68 3.35
C GLY A 249 -0.04 -11.98 2.45
N SER A 250 -1.22 -11.44 2.78
CA SER A 250 -2.46 -11.66 2.04
C SER A 250 -2.72 -13.16 1.78
N GLY A 251 -2.53 -14.02 2.76
CA GLY A 251 -2.72 -15.47 2.62
C GLY A 251 -2.73 -16.18 3.98
N PRO A 252 -3.18 -17.45 4.05
CA PRO A 252 -3.18 -18.20 5.30
C PRO A 252 -1.75 -18.52 5.75
N LEU A 253 -1.53 -18.61 7.06
CA LEU A 253 -0.20 -18.84 7.66
C LEU A 253 0.54 -20.07 7.09
N GLU A 254 -0.18 -21.12 6.72
CA GLU A 254 0.39 -22.35 6.17
C GLU A 254 0.96 -22.16 4.75
N ALA A 255 0.43 -21.18 4.02
CA ALA A 255 0.83 -20.87 2.65
C ALA A 255 1.97 -19.85 2.56
N ILE A 256 2.35 -19.22 3.67
CA ILE A 256 3.36 -18.17 3.72
C ILE A 256 4.68 -18.71 4.28
N SER A 257 5.79 -18.42 3.61
CA SER A 257 7.15 -18.71 4.08
C SER A 257 7.45 -17.96 5.38
N ALA A 258 7.90 -18.67 6.41
CA ALA A 258 8.32 -18.07 7.67
C ALA A 258 9.54 -17.15 7.46
N ARG A 259 10.50 -17.58 6.64
CA ARG A 259 11.68 -16.77 6.29
C ARG A 259 11.24 -15.42 5.71
N TRP A 260 10.37 -15.43 4.72
CA TRP A 260 9.88 -14.21 4.10
C TRP A 260 9.09 -13.33 5.10
N ALA A 261 8.15 -13.92 5.84
CA ALA A 261 7.26 -13.18 6.73
C ALA A 261 7.89 -12.68 8.04
N LEU A 262 8.94 -13.34 8.56
CA LEU A 262 9.44 -13.04 9.91
C LEU A 262 10.88 -12.54 9.92
N THR A 263 11.63 -12.73 8.83
CA THR A 263 13.03 -12.23 8.75
C THR A 263 13.20 -11.03 7.83
N GLY A 264 12.19 -10.72 7.01
CA GLY A 264 12.16 -9.51 6.20
C GLY A 264 12.06 -8.26 7.09
N GLY A 265 12.84 -7.22 6.75
CA GLY A 265 12.82 -5.94 7.48
C GLY A 265 11.49 -5.17 7.37
N MET A 266 10.53 -5.65 6.57
CA MET A 266 9.20 -5.05 6.43
C MET A 266 8.25 -5.38 7.57
N LEU A 267 8.51 -6.45 8.34
CA LEU A 267 7.57 -6.98 9.36
C LEU A 267 8.11 -6.89 10.79
N VAL A 268 9.24 -6.20 10.97
CA VAL A 268 9.96 -6.11 12.24
C VAL A 268 10.53 -4.71 12.43
N GLY A 269 9.99 -3.94 13.39
CA GLY A 269 10.52 -2.63 13.80
C GLY A 269 9.43 -1.61 14.17
N ASP A 270 9.86 -0.38 14.47
CA ASP A 270 8.94 0.75 14.66
C ASP A 270 8.35 1.16 13.30
N VAL A 271 7.06 0.90 13.10
CA VAL A 271 6.32 1.30 11.89
C VAL A 271 5.77 2.71 12.10
N VAL A 272 6.18 3.65 11.26
CA VAL A 272 5.65 5.01 11.21
C VAL A 272 4.99 5.19 9.86
N ASP A 273 3.69 5.44 9.87
CA ASP A 273 2.88 5.52 8.67
C ASP A 273 2.17 6.87 8.56
N ASN A 274 2.01 7.33 7.32
CA ASN A 274 1.21 8.49 6.99
C ASN A 274 -0.01 8.06 6.17
N VAL A 275 -1.11 8.81 6.31
CA VAL A 275 -2.35 8.62 5.54
C VAL A 275 -2.60 9.85 4.68
N PRO A 276 -2.68 9.73 3.35
CA PRO A 276 -2.99 10.86 2.47
C PRO A 276 -4.39 11.42 2.73
N VAL A 277 -4.51 12.74 2.88
CA VAL A 277 -5.80 13.41 2.96
C VAL A 277 -6.51 13.30 1.60
N GLY A 278 -7.78 12.89 1.62
CA GLY A 278 -8.53 12.56 0.40
C GLY A 278 -8.22 11.18 -0.19
N GLY A 279 -7.51 10.33 0.57
CA GLY A 279 -7.18 8.96 0.20
C GLY A 279 -6.24 8.85 -1.01
N TYR A 280 -5.98 7.65 -1.49
CA TYR A 280 -5.08 7.45 -2.63
C TYR A 280 -5.55 8.12 -3.93
N ARG A 281 -6.84 8.48 -4.06
CA ARG A 281 -7.35 9.30 -5.15
C ARG A 281 -6.61 10.63 -5.25
N SER A 282 -6.29 11.28 -4.13
CA SER A 282 -5.54 12.55 -4.13
C SER A 282 -4.08 12.36 -4.57
N VAL A 283 -3.51 11.19 -4.30
CA VAL A 283 -2.15 10.79 -4.74
C VAL A 283 -2.11 10.54 -6.25
N LEU A 284 -3.11 9.87 -6.79
CA LEU A 284 -3.12 9.39 -8.18
C LEU A 284 -3.65 10.42 -9.19
N ALA A 285 -4.57 11.30 -8.78
CA ALA A 285 -5.17 12.27 -9.70
C ALA A 285 -4.13 13.20 -10.36
N PRO A 286 -3.14 13.77 -9.63
CA PRO A 286 -2.08 14.59 -10.24
C PRO A 286 -1.15 13.78 -11.15
N LEU A 287 -0.96 12.48 -10.89
CA LEU A 287 -0.12 11.59 -11.68
C LEU A 287 -0.78 11.28 -13.04
N ALA A 288 -2.10 11.10 -13.03
CA ALA A 288 -2.92 10.83 -14.21
C ALA A 288 -3.26 12.08 -15.03
N ALA A 289 -3.22 13.28 -14.42
CA ALA A 289 -3.68 14.51 -15.03
C ALA A 289 -3.02 14.84 -16.39
N PRO A 290 -1.69 14.76 -16.56
CA PRO A 290 -1.05 15.04 -17.86
C PRO A 290 -1.53 14.12 -18.99
N LEU A 291 -1.66 12.81 -18.69
CA LEU A 291 -2.15 11.82 -19.66
C LEU A 291 -3.62 12.06 -20.02
N ARG A 292 -4.46 12.38 -19.03
CA ARG A 292 -5.87 12.70 -19.24
C ARG A 292 -6.04 13.96 -20.09
N GLN A 293 -5.32 15.03 -19.77
CA GLN A 293 -5.35 16.30 -20.53
C GLN A 293 -4.90 16.11 -21.98
N ALA A 294 -3.93 15.23 -22.22
CA ALA A 294 -3.42 14.91 -23.55
C ALA A 294 -4.29 13.88 -24.32
N GLY A 295 -5.38 13.37 -23.74
CA GLY A 295 -6.21 12.33 -24.36
C GLY A 295 -5.50 10.98 -24.52
N ARG A 296 -4.50 10.70 -23.67
CA ARG A 296 -3.65 9.50 -23.71
C ARG A 296 -4.01 8.46 -22.65
N LEU A 297 -5.03 8.72 -21.84
CA LEU A 297 -5.59 7.79 -20.85
C LEU A 297 -6.94 7.26 -21.36
N LEU A 298 -6.99 5.99 -21.73
CA LEU A 298 -8.17 5.32 -22.28
C LEU A 298 -8.76 4.37 -21.23
N LEU A 299 -9.92 4.73 -20.69
CA LEU A 299 -10.65 3.95 -19.68
C LEU A 299 -11.72 3.05 -20.33
N GLY A 300 -12.21 2.03 -19.62
CA GLY A 300 -13.21 1.08 -20.14
C GLY A 300 -12.70 0.24 -21.31
N ARG A 301 -11.43 -0.17 -21.25
CA ARG A 301 -10.69 -0.90 -22.30
C ARG A 301 -10.00 -2.12 -21.70
N LEU A 302 -10.73 -3.23 -21.62
CA LEU A 302 -10.20 -4.51 -21.15
C LEU A 302 -9.26 -5.10 -22.20
N VAL A 303 -7.99 -5.31 -21.83
CA VAL A 303 -7.02 -6.03 -22.66
C VAL A 303 -7.22 -7.53 -22.50
N THR A 304 -7.27 -8.25 -23.62
CA THR A 304 -7.40 -9.72 -23.65
C THR A 304 -6.28 -10.39 -24.45
N HIS A 305 -5.56 -9.64 -25.28
CA HIS A 305 -4.52 -10.18 -26.13
C HIS A 305 -3.35 -9.22 -26.32
N VAL A 306 -2.12 -9.76 -26.26
CA VAL A 306 -0.88 -9.02 -26.54
C VAL A 306 -0.09 -9.83 -27.57
N ARG A 307 -0.04 -9.33 -28.81
CA ARG A 307 0.79 -9.88 -29.88
C ARG A 307 2.09 -9.13 -30.00
N THR A 308 3.18 -9.86 -30.19
CA THR A 308 4.50 -9.28 -30.43
C THR A 308 5.13 -9.86 -31.68
N THR A 309 5.78 -8.99 -32.45
CA THR A 309 6.56 -9.33 -33.63
C THR A 309 7.90 -8.61 -33.57
N ASP A 310 8.79 -8.90 -34.51
CA ASP A 310 10.05 -8.16 -34.63
C ASP A 310 9.84 -6.66 -34.90
N GLU A 311 8.70 -6.28 -35.47
CA GLU A 311 8.34 -4.90 -35.84
C GLU A 311 7.69 -4.11 -34.71
N GLY A 312 7.10 -4.78 -33.71
CA GLY A 312 6.43 -4.08 -32.60
C GLY A 312 5.44 -4.96 -31.84
N VAL A 313 4.45 -4.32 -31.25
CA VAL A 313 3.41 -4.96 -30.44
C VAL A 313 2.03 -4.50 -30.88
N ARG A 314 1.05 -5.38 -30.76
CA ARG A 314 -0.37 -5.08 -30.90
C ARG A 314 -1.12 -5.56 -29.65
N VAL A 315 -1.77 -4.62 -28.98
CA VAL A 315 -2.61 -4.86 -27.82
C VAL A 315 -4.06 -4.85 -28.28
N GLU A 316 -4.81 -5.89 -27.97
CA GLU A 316 -6.21 -6.03 -28.37
C GLU A 316 -7.09 -6.33 -27.16
N GLY A 317 -8.36 -5.98 -27.29
CA GLY A 317 -9.28 -6.06 -26.18
C GLY A 317 -10.72 -5.79 -26.55
N VAL A 318 -11.54 -5.69 -25.52
CA VAL A 318 -12.95 -5.30 -25.61
C VAL A 318 -13.22 -4.07 -24.76
N THR A 319 -14.20 -3.28 -25.18
CA THR A 319 -14.74 -2.16 -24.41
C THR A 319 -15.83 -2.62 -23.46
N ASP A 320 -16.31 -1.76 -22.56
CA ASP A 320 -17.42 -2.07 -21.65
C ASP A 320 -18.72 -2.45 -22.38
N ASP A 321 -18.92 -1.90 -23.58
CA ASP A 321 -20.02 -2.19 -24.50
C ASP A 321 -19.77 -3.43 -25.38
N GLY A 322 -18.64 -4.13 -25.19
CA GLY A 322 -18.31 -5.37 -25.90
C GLY A 322 -17.73 -5.18 -27.30
N GLU A 323 -17.45 -3.93 -27.70
CA GLU A 323 -16.83 -3.61 -28.98
C GLU A 323 -15.34 -3.97 -28.97
N ALA A 324 -14.83 -4.50 -30.08
CA ALA A 324 -13.41 -4.82 -30.20
C ALA A 324 -12.57 -3.54 -30.39
N TRP A 325 -11.42 -3.47 -29.74
CA TRP A 325 -10.46 -2.38 -29.93
C TRP A 325 -9.01 -2.91 -30.02
N SER A 326 -8.12 -2.09 -30.58
CA SER A 326 -6.69 -2.41 -30.59
C SER A 326 -5.81 -1.16 -30.62
N GLU A 327 -4.64 -1.26 -30.00
CA GLU A 327 -3.55 -0.27 -30.07
C GLU A 327 -2.26 -0.94 -30.55
N THR A 328 -1.42 -0.17 -31.24
CA THR A 328 -0.10 -0.63 -31.70
C THR A 328 1.01 0.22 -31.11
N GLY A 329 2.15 -0.39 -30.85
CA GLY A 329 3.34 0.31 -30.36
C GLY A 329 4.62 -0.42 -30.72
N SER A 330 5.76 0.19 -30.38
CA SER A 330 7.06 -0.47 -30.40
C SER A 330 7.27 -1.42 -29.23
N HIS A 331 6.65 -1.12 -28.09
CA HIS A 331 6.77 -1.85 -26.82
C HIS A 331 5.44 -1.77 -26.05
N VAL A 332 5.23 -2.73 -25.14
CA VAL A 332 4.12 -2.72 -24.19
C VAL A 332 4.66 -2.88 -22.77
N VAL A 333 4.11 -2.11 -21.82
CA VAL A 333 4.35 -2.29 -20.38
C VAL A 333 3.08 -2.86 -19.77
N VAL A 334 3.17 -4.09 -19.25
CA VAL A 334 2.04 -4.80 -18.63
C VAL A 334 2.11 -4.58 -17.13
N THR A 335 1.06 -3.99 -16.56
CA THR A 335 0.96 -3.67 -15.12
C THR A 335 -0.24 -4.31 -14.44
N VAL A 336 -0.75 -5.40 -15.04
CA VAL A 336 -1.88 -6.13 -14.47
C VAL A 336 -1.46 -6.90 -13.20
N PRO A 337 -2.37 -7.06 -12.22
CA PRO A 337 -2.08 -7.83 -11.02
C PRO A 337 -1.65 -9.26 -11.32
N LEU A 338 -0.80 -9.85 -10.46
CA LEU A 338 -0.37 -11.25 -10.60
C LEU A 338 -1.57 -12.21 -10.68
N GLY A 339 -2.64 -11.97 -9.91
CA GLY A 339 -3.87 -12.75 -9.99
C GLY A 339 -4.51 -12.79 -11.38
N VAL A 340 -4.42 -11.70 -12.17
CA VAL A 340 -4.91 -11.64 -13.56
C VAL A 340 -4.04 -12.49 -14.49
N LEU A 341 -2.71 -12.49 -14.28
CA LEU A 341 -1.79 -13.37 -15.02
C LEU A 341 -2.05 -14.84 -14.68
N LYS A 342 -2.29 -15.17 -13.41
CA LYS A 342 -2.61 -16.53 -12.94
C LYS A 342 -3.94 -17.04 -13.51
N ALA A 343 -4.91 -16.15 -13.70
CA ALA A 343 -6.20 -16.48 -14.31
C ALA A 343 -6.10 -16.71 -15.83
N GLY A 344 -5.00 -16.32 -16.48
CA GLY A 344 -4.85 -16.44 -17.93
C GLY A 344 -5.77 -15.49 -18.72
N SER A 345 -6.22 -14.39 -18.11
CA SER A 345 -7.17 -13.44 -18.72
C SER A 345 -6.59 -12.70 -19.94
N ILE A 346 -5.26 -12.66 -20.06
CA ILE A 346 -4.54 -12.08 -21.20
C ILE A 346 -3.77 -13.19 -21.90
N THR A 347 -4.04 -13.38 -23.19
CA THR A 347 -3.26 -14.28 -24.03
C THR A 347 -2.07 -13.53 -24.62
N PHE A 348 -0.86 -14.06 -24.42
CA PHE A 348 0.38 -13.57 -25.04
C PHE A 348 0.69 -14.39 -26.29
N ASP A 349 1.05 -13.72 -27.39
CA ASP A 349 1.44 -14.34 -28.66
C ASP A 349 2.77 -13.74 -29.17
N PRO A 350 3.88 -14.50 -29.19
CA PRO A 350 4.02 -15.86 -28.66
C PRO A 350 3.75 -15.95 -27.15
N PRO A 351 3.45 -17.16 -26.64
CA PRO A 351 3.23 -17.36 -25.21
C PRO A 351 4.46 -16.99 -24.38
N LEU A 352 4.23 -16.59 -23.13
CA LEU A 352 5.32 -16.34 -22.18
C LEU A 352 6.22 -17.59 -22.05
N PRO A 353 7.54 -17.42 -21.86
CA PRO A 353 8.44 -18.54 -21.66
C PRO A 353 7.95 -19.48 -20.55
N ALA A 354 8.08 -20.79 -20.73
CA ALA A 354 7.60 -21.78 -19.75
C ALA A 354 8.17 -21.55 -18.34
N ALA A 355 9.41 -21.07 -18.24
CA ALA A 355 10.02 -20.69 -16.96
C ALA A 355 9.30 -19.51 -16.29
N ARG A 356 8.86 -18.50 -17.05
CA ARG A 356 8.04 -17.37 -16.57
C ARG A 356 6.67 -17.87 -16.12
N GLN A 357 6.02 -18.74 -16.89
CA GLN A 357 4.71 -19.29 -16.52
C GLN A 357 4.80 -20.10 -15.21
N ALA A 358 5.84 -20.92 -15.04
CA ALA A 358 6.05 -21.68 -13.81
C ALA A 358 6.29 -20.79 -12.57
N VAL A 359 6.78 -19.56 -12.75
CA VAL A 359 6.88 -18.55 -11.67
C VAL A 359 5.50 -18.01 -11.34
N VAL A 360 4.77 -17.54 -12.36
CA VAL A 360 3.38 -17.07 -12.22
C VAL A 360 2.53 -18.11 -11.47
N ASP A 361 2.67 -19.38 -11.81
CA ASP A 361 1.87 -20.46 -11.21
C ASP A 361 2.22 -20.73 -9.74
N ARG A 362 3.51 -20.67 -9.37
CA ARG A 362 3.98 -21.02 -8.02
C ARG A 362 3.93 -19.88 -7.01
N THR A 363 4.13 -18.63 -7.45
CA THR A 363 4.12 -17.46 -6.55
C THR A 363 2.76 -17.37 -5.86
N GLY A 364 2.79 -17.14 -4.55
CA GLY A 364 1.59 -16.98 -3.74
C GLY A 364 0.86 -15.68 -4.10
N PHE A 365 -0.46 -15.73 -4.09
CA PHE A 365 -1.33 -14.58 -4.30
C PHE A 365 -2.65 -14.88 -3.62
N GLY A 366 -3.06 -14.05 -2.67
CA GLY A 366 -4.28 -14.33 -1.91
C GLY A 366 -5.07 -13.07 -1.61
N THR A 367 -5.70 -13.00 -0.44
CA THR A 367 -6.68 -11.96 -0.11
C THR A 367 -6.41 -11.31 1.24
N MET A 368 -6.75 -10.03 1.32
CA MET A 368 -6.95 -9.27 2.55
C MET A 368 -8.11 -8.33 2.26
N GLU A 369 -9.08 -8.28 3.15
CA GLU A 369 -10.31 -7.50 2.94
C GLU A 369 -10.49 -6.42 3.99
N LYS A 370 -11.30 -5.42 3.65
CA LYS A 370 -11.67 -4.32 4.51
C LYS A 370 -13.18 -4.20 4.61
N VAL A 371 -13.65 -3.83 5.79
CA VAL A 371 -15.02 -3.35 6.00
C VAL A 371 -14.97 -1.94 6.52
N PHE A 372 -15.86 -1.09 6.04
CA PHE A 372 -16.05 0.26 6.50
C PHE A 372 -17.46 0.41 7.07
N LEU A 373 -17.56 0.93 8.28
CA LEU A 373 -18.81 1.38 8.88
C LEU A 373 -18.77 2.90 8.99
N SER A 374 -19.71 3.58 8.34
CA SER A 374 -19.90 5.03 8.51
C SER A 374 -21.01 5.32 9.50
N PHE A 375 -20.88 6.40 10.24
CA PHE A 375 -21.85 6.87 11.22
C PHE A 375 -22.12 8.37 11.01
N GLU A 376 -23.19 8.88 11.60
CA GLU A 376 -23.48 10.33 11.61
C GLU A 376 -22.49 11.08 12.49
N GLU A 377 -22.18 10.54 13.67
CA GLU A 377 -21.24 11.11 14.64
C GLU A 377 -20.25 10.04 15.12
N PRO A 378 -18.96 10.38 15.34
CA PRO A 378 -17.95 9.43 15.77
C PRO A 378 -18.00 9.24 17.30
N PHE A 379 -19.07 8.62 17.80
CA PHE A 379 -19.32 8.42 19.24
C PHE A 379 -18.15 7.75 19.98
N TRP A 380 -17.33 6.97 19.26
CA TRP A 380 -16.14 6.28 19.75
C TRP A 380 -14.94 7.21 20.03
N ARG A 381 -14.98 8.48 19.59
CA ARG A 381 -13.95 9.48 19.91
C ARG A 381 -14.19 10.17 21.24
N GLU A 382 -15.38 10.04 21.83
CA GLU A 382 -15.69 10.58 23.14
C GLU A 382 -14.81 9.96 24.24
N LYS A 383 -14.57 10.71 25.32
CA LYS A 383 -13.33 10.71 26.11
C LYS A 383 -12.99 9.43 26.90
N HIS A 384 -13.69 8.30 26.71
CA HIS A 384 -13.57 7.11 27.55
C HIS A 384 -13.63 5.77 26.81
N THR A 385 -13.86 5.73 25.50
CA THR A 385 -13.98 4.44 24.78
C THR A 385 -12.70 4.03 24.07
N GLY A 386 -11.81 4.96 23.67
CA GLY A 386 -10.46 4.63 23.19
C GLY A 386 -10.38 3.83 21.89
N LEU A 387 -11.52 3.65 21.21
CA LEU A 387 -11.77 2.81 20.04
C LEU A 387 -11.17 3.33 18.71
N GLN A 388 -10.26 4.31 18.77
CA GLN A 388 -9.64 4.83 17.54
C GLN A 388 -8.75 3.80 16.87
N HIS A 389 -8.18 2.90 17.67
CA HIS A 389 -7.44 1.75 17.20
C HIS A 389 -7.70 0.57 18.15
N SER A 390 -8.06 -0.59 17.62
CA SER A 390 -8.36 -1.75 18.47
C SER A 390 -7.98 -3.07 17.83
N VAL A 391 -7.72 -4.06 18.69
CA VAL A 391 -7.58 -5.47 18.31
C VAL A 391 -8.71 -6.30 18.92
N ILE A 392 -9.32 -7.18 18.13
CA ILE A 392 -10.40 -8.06 18.55
C ILE A 392 -9.97 -9.50 18.33
N TYR A 393 -10.06 -10.31 19.38
CA TYR A 393 -9.75 -11.73 19.36
C TYR A 393 -11.05 -12.53 19.18
N PRO A 394 -11.24 -13.23 18.05
CA PRO A 394 -12.40 -14.08 17.82
C PRO A 394 -12.55 -15.18 18.86
N ALA A 395 -13.80 -15.61 19.07
CA ALA A 395 -14.11 -16.74 19.95
C ALA A 395 -13.55 -18.06 19.42
N ASP A 396 -13.49 -18.20 18.09
CA ASP A 396 -12.75 -19.27 17.42
C ASP A 396 -11.25 -18.96 17.49
N ARG A 397 -10.48 -19.80 18.20
CA ARG A 397 -9.05 -19.58 18.44
C ARG A 397 -8.16 -19.89 17.24
N ASP A 398 -8.73 -20.51 16.21
CA ASP A 398 -8.05 -20.74 14.94
C ASP A 398 -8.24 -19.53 13.98
N GLU A 399 -9.18 -18.62 14.27
CA GLU A 399 -9.40 -17.41 13.47
C GLU A 399 -8.42 -16.28 13.88
N PRO A 400 -7.77 -15.61 12.92
CA PRO A 400 -6.89 -14.47 13.20
C PRO A 400 -7.62 -13.31 13.89
N ALA A 401 -6.88 -12.54 14.68
CA ALA A 401 -7.40 -11.29 15.25
C ALA A 401 -7.82 -10.29 14.15
N THR A 402 -8.85 -9.50 14.43
CA THR A 402 -9.26 -8.39 13.56
C THR A 402 -8.82 -7.08 14.17
N TRP A 403 -8.39 -6.16 13.32
CA TRP A 403 -8.02 -4.83 13.74
C TRP A 403 -9.02 -3.79 13.26
N THR A 404 -9.23 -2.75 14.05
CA THR A 404 -10.06 -1.60 13.71
C THR A 404 -9.28 -0.31 13.74
N TRP A 405 -9.54 0.59 12.79
CA TRP A 405 -8.94 1.92 12.73
C TRP A 405 -9.96 3.01 12.48
N ASP A 406 -9.70 4.14 13.12
CA ASP A 406 -10.22 5.45 12.81
C ASP A 406 -9.04 6.39 12.51
N PHE A 407 -8.90 6.81 11.25
CA PHE A 407 -7.82 7.72 10.82
C PHE A 407 -8.01 9.18 11.27
N GLY A 408 -9.11 9.52 11.96
CA GLY A 408 -9.37 10.89 12.42
C GLY A 408 -9.94 11.82 11.35
N LEU A 409 -10.14 11.35 10.12
CA LEU A 409 -10.53 12.15 8.96
C LEU A 409 -12.06 12.23 8.77
N SER A 410 -12.80 11.20 9.21
CA SER A 410 -14.26 11.08 9.04
C SER A 410 -14.88 10.24 10.15
N PRO A 411 -16.21 10.26 10.36
CA PRO A 411 -16.92 9.32 11.23
C PRO A 411 -17.04 7.94 10.58
N THR A 412 -15.91 7.35 10.20
CA THR A 412 -15.84 6.03 9.56
C THR A 412 -14.83 5.15 10.29
N LEU A 413 -15.22 3.92 10.61
CA LEU A 413 -14.34 2.89 11.15
C LEU A 413 -14.00 1.87 10.06
N MET A 414 -12.73 1.53 9.94
CA MET A 414 -12.22 0.50 9.06
C MET A 414 -11.87 -0.75 9.87
N PHE A 415 -12.24 -1.92 9.36
CA PHE A 415 -11.86 -3.24 9.87
C PHE A 415 -10.91 -3.86 8.86
N LEU A 416 -9.75 -4.35 9.30
CA LEU A 416 -8.81 -5.08 8.46
C LEU A 416 -8.93 -6.58 8.75
N VAL A 417 -9.26 -7.35 7.72
CA VAL A 417 -9.63 -8.75 7.84
C VAL A 417 -8.59 -9.61 7.13
N ALA A 418 -7.95 -10.48 7.92
CA ALA A 418 -6.96 -11.45 7.46
C ALA A 418 -7.58 -12.50 6.53
N SER A 419 -6.75 -13.10 5.67
CA SER A 419 -7.19 -14.02 4.61
C SER A 419 -8.08 -15.17 5.13
N SER A 420 -7.70 -15.77 6.26
CA SER A 420 -8.43 -16.89 6.86
C SER A 420 -9.81 -16.52 7.42
N ALA A 421 -10.08 -15.23 7.67
CA ALA A 421 -11.36 -14.74 8.18
C ALA A 421 -12.30 -14.21 7.07
N VAL A 422 -11.83 -14.14 5.81
CA VAL A 422 -12.58 -13.55 4.69
C VAL A 422 -13.89 -14.27 4.40
N GLU A 423 -13.94 -15.61 4.51
CA GLU A 423 -15.19 -16.34 4.26
C GLU A 423 -16.27 -15.98 5.29
N ARG A 424 -15.89 -15.80 6.57
CA ARG A 424 -16.83 -15.38 7.62
C ARG A 424 -17.33 -13.97 7.35
N LEU A 425 -16.42 -13.07 7.01
CA LEU A 425 -16.73 -11.70 6.61
C LEU A 425 -17.76 -11.65 5.47
N GLN A 426 -17.52 -12.40 4.39
CA GLN A 426 -18.33 -12.33 3.17
C GLN A 426 -19.77 -12.82 3.34
N ARG A 427 -20.05 -13.63 4.37
CA ARG A 427 -21.43 -14.10 4.65
C ARG A 427 -22.34 -12.94 5.07
N ASP A 428 -21.85 -12.04 5.93
CA ASP A 428 -22.55 -10.84 6.35
C ASP A 428 -21.56 -9.79 6.88
N PRO A 429 -21.05 -8.89 6.01
CA PRO A 429 -20.05 -7.90 6.41
C PRO A 429 -20.53 -6.94 7.49
N ARG A 430 -21.84 -6.62 7.51
CA ARG A 430 -22.42 -5.73 8.52
C ARG A 430 -22.44 -6.42 9.87
N ALA A 431 -22.97 -7.65 9.94
CA ALA A 431 -23.02 -8.39 11.19
C ALA A 431 -21.61 -8.67 11.74
N PHE A 432 -20.66 -9.04 10.86
CA PHE A 432 -19.26 -9.23 11.22
C PHE A 432 -18.66 -7.97 11.89
N ALA A 433 -18.80 -6.81 11.25
CA ALA A 433 -18.22 -5.58 11.79
C ALA A 433 -18.92 -5.09 13.07
N LEU A 434 -20.25 -5.25 13.17
CA LEU A 434 -21.01 -4.88 14.36
C LEU A 434 -20.66 -5.74 15.57
N GLU A 435 -20.56 -7.07 15.41
CA GLU A 435 -20.14 -7.98 16.50
C GLU A 435 -18.82 -7.53 17.12
N GLN A 436 -17.84 -7.21 16.27
CA GLN A 436 -16.51 -6.80 16.73
C GLN A 436 -16.54 -5.42 17.37
N LEU A 437 -17.29 -4.47 16.81
CA LEU A 437 -17.40 -3.13 17.38
C LEU A 437 -18.12 -3.14 18.74
N GLU A 438 -19.20 -3.92 18.89
CA GLU A 438 -19.93 -4.09 20.14
C GLU A 438 -19.09 -4.75 21.23
N ALA A 439 -18.22 -5.70 20.85
CA ALA A 439 -17.30 -6.35 21.78
C ALA A 439 -16.31 -5.36 22.40
N VAL A 440 -15.72 -4.47 21.59
CA VAL A 440 -14.80 -3.45 22.12
C VAL A 440 -15.54 -2.30 22.78
N TYR A 441 -16.75 -1.97 22.33
CA TYR A 441 -17.61 -0.98 22.99
C TYR A 441 -18.13 -1.48 24.36
N GLY A 442 -18.26 -2.80 24.54
CA GLY A 442 -18.73 -3.43 25.78
C GLY A 442 -20.26 -3.59 25.85
N GLY A 443 -20.95 -3.61 24.71
CA GLY A 443 -22.40 -3.73 24.63
C GLY A 443 -22.98 -3.15 23.33
N PRO A 444 -24.32 -2.98 23.25
CA PRO A 444 -24.97 -2.41 22.07
C PRO A 444 -24.45 -1.01 21.75
N LEU A 445 -24.28 -0.72 20.46
CA LEU A 445 -23.81 0.58 20.01
C LEU A 445 -24.84 1.69 20.28
N PRO A 446 -24.41 2.94 20.55
CA PRO A 446 -25.31 4.06 20.79
C PRO A 446 -25.98 4.56 19.50
N ALA A 447 -25.47 4.17 18.34
CA ALA A 447 -25.98 4.52 17.02
C ALA A 447 -25.76 3.38 16.03
N GLU A 448 -26.67 3.25 15.06
CA GLU A 448 -26.53 2.35 13.92
C GLU A 448 -25.63 2.97 12.84
N PRO A 449 -24.88 2.16 12.06
CA PRO A 449 -24.14 2.66 10.92
C PRO A 449 -25.10 3.21 9.85
N THR A 450 -24.75 4.37 9.31
CA THR A 450 -25.46 5.02 8.20
C THR A 450 -25.14 4.37 6.86
N ASP A 451 -23.95 3.77 6.74
CA ASP A 451 -23.50 3.09 5.54
C ASP A 451 -22.49 1.98 5.87
N VAL A 452 -22.43 0.96 5.01
CA VAL A 452 -21.51 -0.18 5.13
C VAL A 452 -20.93 -0.52 3.77
N VAL A 453 -19.61 -0.56 3.67
CA VAL A 453 -18.91 -1.00 2.46
C VAL A 453 -17.90 -2.08 2.81
N SER A 454 -17.89 -3.17 2.05
CA SER A 454 -16.91 -4.25 2.17
C SER A 454 -16.20 -4.46 0.85
N THR A 455 -14.93 -4.82 0.90
CA THR A 455 -14.20 -5.28 -0.28
C THR A 455 -14.45 -6.77 -0.56
N ASP A 456 -14.20 -7.15 -1.80
CA ASP A 456 -14.14 -8.54 -2.27
C ASP A 456 -13.09 -8.62 -3.40
N TRP A 457 -11.82 -8.48 -3.02
CA TRP A 457 -10.70 -8.50 -3.95
C TRP A 457 -10.52 -9.85 -4.63
N ALA A 458 -10.95 -10.94 -3.97
CA ALA A 458 -10.90 -12.30 -4.50
C ALA A 458 -11.73 -12.45 -5.79
N HIS A 459 -12.96 -11.91 -5.79
CA HIS A 459 -13.89 -12.04 -6.92
C HIS A 459 -13.81 -10.88 -7.92
N ASP A 460 -13.09 -9.79 -7.60
CA ASP A 460 -12.81 -8.73 -8.58
C ASP A 460 -11.96 -9.29 -9.74
N GLU A 461 -12.55 -9.37 -10.93
CA GLU A 461 -11.92 -10.01 -12.10
C GLU A 461 -10.65 -9.31 -12.59
N LEU A 462 -10.47 -8.05 -12.23
CA LEU A 462 -9.35 -7.20 -12.62
C LEU A 462 -8.27 -7.15 -11.53
N ALA A 463 -8.47 -7.84 -10.40
CA ALA A 463 -7.50 -8.00 -9.33
C ALA A 463 -7.19 -9.47 -9.03
N ARG A 464 -8.23 -10.30 -8.85
CA ARG A 464 -8.18 -11.74 -8.50
C ARG A 464 -7.38 -12.00 -7.22
N GLY A 465 -7.52 -11.13 -6.24
CA GLY A 465 -6.77 -11.11 -4.98
C GLY A 465 -6.23 -9.71 -4.62
N ALA A 466 -5.58 -9.62 -3.46
CA ALA A 466 -4.97 -8.40 -2.96
C ALA A 466 -3.50 -8.28 -3.39
N TYR A 467 -2.58 -9.10 -2.86
CA TYR A 467 -1.15 -9.07 -3.24
C TYR A 467 -0.45 -10.43 -3.05
N GLY A 468 0.80 -10.50 -3.51
CA GLY A 468 1.60 -11.72 -3.55
C GLY A 468 2.40 -12.01 -2.29
N HIS A 469 2.72 -13.28 -2.08
CA HIS A 469 3.58 -13.77 -1.00
C HIS A 469 4.50 -14.91 -1.49
N VAL A 470 5.56 -15.15 -0.72
CA VAL A 470 6.46 -16.30 -0.93
C VAL A 470 5.90 -17.52 -0.22
N ARG A 471 5.86 -18.66 -0.91
CA ARG A 471 5.45 -19.94 -0.34
C ARG A 471 6.59 -20.63 0.41
N PRO A 472 6.31 -21.50 1.40
CA PRO A 472 7.35 -22.21 2.15
C PRO A 472 8.33 -22.95 1.23
N GLY A 473 9.62 -22.78 1.51
CA GLY A 473 10.70 -23.38 0.71
C GLY A 473 10.94 -22.72 -0.66
N GLN A 474 10.26 -21.60 -0.94
CA GLN A 474 10.53 -20.77 -2.12
C GLN A 474 11.27 -19.49 -1.74
N ASP A 475 11.72 -18.78 -2.77
CA ASP A 475 12.57 -17.60 -2.66
C ASP A 475 11.86 -16.38 -3.22
N ASP A 476 12.17 -15.20 -2.67
CA ASP A 476 11.57 -13.92 -3.10
C ASP A 476 12.06 -13.46 -4.48
N SER A 477 13.16 -14.04 -4.98
CA SER A 477 13.63 -13.84 -6.37
C SER A 477 12.60 -14.17 -7.45
N ASP A 478 11.52 -14.90 -7.12
CA ASP A 478 10.37 -15.06 -8.00
C ASP A 478 9.74 -13.72 -8.42
N PHE A 479 9.68 -12.73 -7.52
CA PHE A 479 9.18 -11.39 -7.86
C PHE A 479 10.10 -10.67 -8.86
N ASP A 480 11.41 -10.79 -8.69
CA ASP A 480 12.39 -10.21 -9.63
C ASP A 480 12.27 -10.86 -11.00
N VAL A 481 12.14 -12.18 -11.01
CA VAL A 481 11.89 -12.95 -12.22
C VAL A 481 10.63 -12.40 -12.89
N LEU A 482 9.49 -12.27 -12.18
CA LEU A 482 8.25 -11.69 -12.75
C LEU A 482 8.43 -10.29 -13.37
N GLY A 483 9.41 -9.51 -12.90
CA GLY A 483 9.74 -8.19 -13.45
C GLY A 483 10.63 -8.17 -14.69
N GLU A 484 11.25 -9.28 -15.08
CA GLU A 484 12.13 -9.26 -16.26
C GLU A 484 11.31 -9.17 -17.56
N PRO A 485 11.76 -8.36 -18.54
CA PRO A 485 11.07 -8.22 -19.81
C PRO A 485 11.17 -9.49 -20.67
N VAL A 486 10.16 -9.72 -21.51
CA VAL A 486 10.12 -10.78 -22.52
C VAL A 486 10.07 -10.12 -23.90
N GLY A 487 11.23 -9.98 -24.54
CA GLY A 487 11.34 -9.28 -25.82
C GLY A 487 10.85 -7.83 -25.69
N ARG A 488 9.75 -7.49 -26.36
CA ARG A 488 9.14 -6.14 -26.36
C ARG A 488 8.10 -5.92 -25.25
N VAL A 489 7.87 -6.93 -24.40
CA VAL A 489 6.92 -6.89 -23.28
C VAL A 489 7.68 -6.62 -21.99
N CYS A 490 7.47 -5.45 -21.41
CA CYS A 490 7.95 -5.05 -20.09
C CYS A 490 6.90 -5.36 -19.02
N PHE A 491 7.32 -5.64 -17.80
CA PHE A 491 6.43 -5.91 -16.66
C PHE A 491 6.75 -4.96 -15.51
N ALA A 492 5.72 -4.37 -14.92
CA ALA A 492 5.79 -3.56 -13.72
C ALA A 492 4.57 -3.83 -12.84
N GLY A 493 4.63 -3.44 -11.57
CA GLY A 493 3.62 -3.74 -10.57
C GLY A 493 4.26 -4.21 -9.27
N GLU A 494 3.43 -4.27 -8.23
CA GLU A 494 3.79 -4.68 -6.87
C GLU A 494 4.33 -6.11 -6.77
N SER A 495 4.12 -6.96 -7.78
CA SER A 495 4.59 -8.35 -7.81
C SER A 495 5.80 -8.54 -8.73
N THR A 496 6.53 -7.46 -9.05
CA THR A 496 7.61 -7.48 -10.06
C THR A 496 8.97 -7.03 -9.51
N ASP A 497 9.11 -6.97 -8.19
CA ASP A 497 10.35 -6.63 -7.48
C ASP A 497 10.25 -7.16 -6.04
N ALA A 498 11.31 -7.82 -5.55
CA ALA A 498 11.29 -8.45 -4.24
C ALA A 498 11.40 -7.45 -3.07
N GLU A 499 12.04 -6.29 -3.26
CA GLU A 499 12.40 -5.39 -2.15
C GLU A 499 11.16 -4.79 -1.48
N ARG A 500 10.16 -4.43 -2.29
CA ARG A 500 8.90 -3.80 -1.83
C ARG A 500 7.66 -4.48 -2.41
N ALA A 501 7.69 -5.80 -2.49
CA ALA A 501 6.56 -6.59 -2.98
C ALA A 501 5.28 -6.32 -2.19
N GLY A 502 4.15 -6.11 -2.89
CA GLY A 502 2.84 -5.83 -2.27
C GLY A 502 2.57 -4.36 -1.90
N TYR A 503 3.56 -3.47 -1.98
CA TYR A 503 3.40 -2.06 -1.61
C TYR A 503 3.14 -1.11 -2.79
N ALA A 504 2.46 0.01 -2.50
CA ALA A 504 2.15 1.04 -3.48
C ALA A 504 3.41 1.76 -4.01
N ASP A 505 4.37 2.04 -3.14
CA ASP A 505 5.65 2.64 -3.52
C ASP A 505 6.53 1.64 -4.28
N GLY A 506 6.52 0.36 -3.90
CA GLY A 506 7.14 -0.71 -4.69
C GLY A 506 6.56 -0.77 -6.12
N ALA A 507 5.23 -0.76 -6.25
CA ALA A 507 4.59 -0.70 -7.56
C ALA A 507 4.99 0.56 -8.34
N MET A 508 5.03 1.74 -7.71
CA MET A 508 5.48 2.96 -8.36
C MET A 508 6.95 2.86 -8.82
N ALA A 509 7.85 2.35 -7.99
CA ALA A 509 9.26 2.14 -8.31
C ALA A 509 9.44 1.25 -9.54
N THR A 510 8.72 0.13 -9.63
CA THR A 510 8.79 -0.75 -10.81
C THR A 510 8.25 -0.08 -12.09
N GLY A 511 7.28 0.83 -11.98
CA GLY A 511 6.85 1.68 -13.10
C GLY A 511 7.96 2.62 -13.57
N LEU A 512 8.69 3.23 -12.64
CA LEU A 512 9.86 4.06 -12.93
C LEU A 512 11.01 3.24 -13.51
N ARG A 513 11.24 2.01 -13.03
CA ARG A 513 12.22 1.06 -13.57
C ARG A 513 11.97 0.81 -15.05
N GLU A 514 10.74 0.52 -15.45
CA GLU A 514 10.45 0.26 -16.86
C GLU A 514 10.50 1.54 -17.72
N ALA A 515 10.16 2.71 -17.18
CA ALA A 515 10.40 3.98 -17.86
C ALA A 515 11.90 4.26 -18.05
N LYS A 516 12.73 4.03 -17.02
CA LYS A 516 14.20 4.11 -17.09
C LYS A 516 14.76 3.17 -18.15
N ARG A 517 14.27 1.92 -18.20
CA ARG A 517 14.64 0.91 -19.19
C ARG A 517 14.37 1.37 -20.62
N LEU A 518 13.15 1.83 -20.87
CA LEU A 518 12.71 2.26 -22.21
C LEU A 518 13.40 3.56 -22.66
N LEU A 519 13.72 4.46 -21.73
CA LEU A 519 14.41 5.70 -22.03
C LEU A 519 15.95 5.57 -22.06
N GLY A 520 16.49 4.46 -21.53
CA GLY A 520 17.93 4.25 -21.37
C GLY A 520 18.57 5.25 -20.40
N ARG A 521 17.91 5.54 -19.27
CA ARG A 521 18.34 6.56 -18.28
C ARG A 521 18.41 5.99 -16.86
N ALA A 522 19.26 6.58 -16.02
CA ALA A 522 19.41 6.21 -14.61
C ALA A 522 18.28 6.79 -13.73
N SER A 523 17.61 7.85 -14.21
CA SER A 523 16.50 8.51 -13.55
C SER A 523 15.52 9.07 -14.59
N VAL A 524 14.30 9.38 -14.15
CA VAL A 524 13.24 9.95 -14.99
C VAL A 524 12.62 11.16 -14.31
N GLU A 525 11.87 11.95 -15.05
CA GLU A 525 11.12 13.07 -14.50
C GLU A 525 9.63 12.72 -14.45
N LEU A 526 8.97 13.08 -13.36
CA LEU A 526 7.52 13.02 -13.26
C LEU A 526 6.95 14.44 -13.23
N THR A 527 5.80 14.62 -13.87
CA THR A 527 5.06 15.87 -13.87
C THR A 527 3.76 15.70 -13.09
N ALA A 528 3.57 16.53 -12.05
CA ALA A 528 2.29 16.68 -11.37
C ALA A 528 1.45 17.72 -12.12
N GLY A 529 0.26 17.29 -12.59
CA GLY A 529 -0.67 18.10 -13.37
C GLY A 529 -1.78 18.78 -12.58
#